data_AF-A0A3N5UVU8-F1
#
_entry.id   AF-A0A3N5UVU8-F1
#
_cell.length_a   1.000
_cell.length_b   1.000
_cell.length_c   1.000
_cell.angle_alpha   90.00
_cell.angle_beta   90.00
_cell.angle_gamma   90.00
#
_symmetry.space_group_name_H-M   'P 1'
#
loop_
_entity.id
_entity.type
_entity.pdbx_description
1 polymer ?
#
loop_
_entity_poly.entity_id
_entity_poly.type
_entity_poly.pdbx_seq_one_letter_code
_entity_poly.pdbx_strand_id
1 'polypeptide(L)'
;METKLKSKLKKVVSKYLDNSLLLSGGLDSSILCYLMRPKLSIVTSLNVDSQDLKYAKNVAKKYSDDHVECIVDFDDIVRIVPNIIKTFKTFDPLEIRNSSVIFFGVREAKLNGFGSIVTGDGADELFAGYNYLQRYFADLKKLQAILDDLWKIMRFSSIKIGEVLGIRVNTPYLEKPLYDLATSMDIYEKVGEHEDKKWGKFILRKAYEMELGSIVWRKKMALEQGSGFDQISNKFGGLVDDEEYAKESKIVALDKVIVRDKEHLYYYRIYKSFFGCPIKDTCNSSRCSFCSACLTYSKYCYTCGAFPPV
;
A
#
# COMPACT_ATOMS: atom_id res chain seq x y z
N MET A 1 -7.84 -25.60 -9.49
CA MET A 1 -7.19 -24.83 -8.42
C MET A 1 -8.17 -23.96 -7.62
N GLU A 2 -9.15 -23.33 -8.27
CA GLU A 2 -10.13 -22.38 -7.67
C GLU A 2 -10.81 -22.88 -6.39
N THR A 3 -11.39 -24.09 -6.39
CA THR A 3 -12.07 -24.66 -5.20
C THR A 3 -11.14 -24.74 -3.99
N LYS A 4 -9.87 -25.12 -4.21
CA LYS A 4 -8.85 -25.19 -3.14
C LYS A 4 -8.54 -23.80 -2.60
N LEU A 5 -8.39 -22.80 -3.48
CA LEU A 5 -8.18 -21.40 -3.09
C LEU A 5 -9.36 -20.86 -2.27
N LYS A 6 -10.59 -21.02 -2.77
CA LYS A 6 -11.82 -20.57 -2.06
C LYS A 6 -11.94 -21.22 -0.69
N SER A 7 -11.72 -22.53 -0.60
CA SER A 7 -11.76 -23.28 0.66
C SER A 7 -10.75 -22.75 1.67
N LYS A 8 -9.48 -22.58 1.26
CA LYS A 8 -8.43 -22.02 2.13
C LYS A 8 -8.73 -20.58 2.55
N LEU A 9 -9.15 -19.74 1.61
CA LEU A 9 -9.43 -18.33 1.89
C LEU A 9 -10.60 -18.19 2.85
N LYS A 10 -11.69 -18.94 2.64
CA LYS A 10 -12.83 -18.99 3.57
C LYS A 10 -12.41 -19.45 4.97
N LYS A 11 -11.57 -20.48 5.09
CA LYS A 11 -11.07 -20.99 6.38
C LYS A 11 -10.17 -19.99 7.11
N VAL A 12 -9.35 -19.25 6.38
CA VAL A 12 -8.51 -18.20 6.97
C VAL A 12 -9.38 -17.03 7.42
N VAL A 13 -10.27 -16.55 6.55
CA VAL A 13 -11.12 -15.39 6.81
C VAL A 13 -12.13 -15.64 7.93
N SER A 14 -12.55 -16.88 8.16
CA SER A 14 -13.49 -17.21 9.25
C SER A 14 -12.95 -16.90 10.65
N LYS A 15 -11.65 -16.62 10.80
CA LYS A 15 -11.06 -16.15 12.06
C LYS A 15 -11.36 -14.68 12.38
N TYR A 16 -11.92 -13.95 11.42
CA TYR A 16 -12.06 -12.49 11.47
C TYR A 16 -13.50 -12.00 11.25
N LEU A 17 -14.52 -12.86 11.36
CA LEU A 17 -15.91 -12.52 11.02
C LEU A 17 -16.45 -11.30 11.80
N ASP A 18 -16.08 -11.15 13.07
CA ASP A 18 -16.56 -10.08 13.95
C ASP A 18 -15.60 -8.86 13.99
N ASN A 19 -14.88 -8.60 12.90
CA ASN A 19 -13.80 -7.62 12.86
C ASN A 19 -14.10 -6.42 11.94
N SER A 20 -13.17 -5.45 11.94
CA SER A 20 -13.17 -4.34 11.00
C SER A 20 -12.32 -4.61 9.75
N LEU A 21 -12.61 -3.94 8.64
CA LEU A 21 -11.92 -4.10 7.35
C LEU A 21 -11.51 -2.75 6.76
N LEU A 22 -10.28 -2.64 6.29
CA LEU A 22 -9.89 -1.56 5.37
C LEU A 22 -10.36 -1.90 3.94
N LEU A 23 -11.39 -1.22 3.46
CA LEU A 23 -12.11 -1.50 2.22
C LEU A 23 -11.90 -0.39 1.18
N SER A 24 -11.09 -0.67 0.16
CA SER A 24 -10.92 0.22 -1.01
C SER A 24 -11.90 -0.05 -2.15
N GLY A 25 -12.68 -1.13 -2.08
CA GLY A 25 -13.44 -1.64 -3.22
C GLY A 25 -12.57 -2.22 -4.35
N GLY A 26 -11.27 -2.45 -4.08
CA GLY A 26 -10.39 -3.26 -4.92
C GLY A 26 -10.77 -4.74 -4.90
N LEU A 27 -10.22 -5.52 -5.83
CA LEU A 27 -10.46 -6.97 -5.92
C LEU A 27 -10.22 -7.65 -4.55
N ASP A 28 -9.10 -7.36 -3.93
CA ASP A 28 -8.63 -8.08 -2.73
C ASP A 28 -9.51 -7.75 -1.51
N SER A 29 -9.68 -6.45 -1.23
CA SER A 29 -10.53 -5.98 -0.14
C SER A 29 -11.99 -6.35 -0.36
N SER A 30 -12.48 -6.43 -1.61
CA SER A 30 -13.84 -6.87 -1.92
C SER A 30 -14.05 -8.37 -1.68
N ILE A 31 -13.06 -9.22 -2.02
CA ILE A 31 -13.10 -10.65 -1.69
C ILE A 31 -13.12 -10.83 -0.17
N LEU A 32 -12.27 -10.10 0.56
CA LEU A 32 -12.27 -10.14 2.02
C LEU A 32 -13.60 -9.64 2.60
N CYS A 33 -14.18 -8.55 2.09
CA CYS A 33 -15.47 -8.03 2.53
C CYS A 33 -16.59 -9.05 2.33
N TYR A 34 -16.64 -9.70 1.17
CA TYR A 34 -17.64 -10.72 0.86
C TYR A 34 -17.57 -11.92 1.81
N LEU A 35 -16.34 -12.41 2.06
CA LEU A 35 -16.12 -13.59 2.90
C LEU A 35 -16.31 -13.32 4.38
N MET A 36 -15.81 -12.17 4.83
CA MET A 36 -15.75 -11.82 6.26
C MET A 36 -17.08 -11.28 6.76
N ARG A 37 -17.79 -10.53 5.91
CA ARG A 37 -18.94 -9.70 6.29
C ARG A 37 -18.67 -8.83 7.53
N PRO A 38 -17.76 -7.85 7.42
CA PRO A 38 -17.28 -7.08 8.55
C PRO A 38 -18.40 -6.40 9.35
N LYS A 39 -18.17 -6.27 10.66
CA LYS A 39 -18.95 -5.39 11.53
C LYS A 39 -18.82 -3.93 11.12
N LEU A 40 -17.61 -3.55 10.69
CA LEU A 40 -17.32 -2.21 10.19
C LEU A 40 -16.33 -2.30 9.03
N SER A 41 -16.66 -1.69 7.89
CA SER A 41 -15.70 -1.44 6.83
C SER A 41 -15.35 0.04 6.78
N ILE A 42 -14.09 0.35 6.48
CA ILE A 42 -13.56 1.72 6.48
C ILE A 42 -12.88 1.96 5.14
N VAL A 43 -13.17 3.10 4.54
CA VAL A 43 -12.46 3.61 3.36
C VAL A 43 -11.83 4.96 3.71
N THR A 44 -10.56 5.17 3.37
CA THR A 44 -9.87 6.45 3.58
C THR A 44 -9.77 7.21 2.26
N SER A 45 -10.02 8.52 2.29
CA SER A 45 -9.89 9.35 1.09
C SER A 45 -9.49 10.80 1.37
N LEU A 46 -8.73 11.39 0.45
CA LEU A 46 -8.42 12.83 0.41
C LEU A 46 -9.55 13.56 -0.33
N ASN A 47 -10.64 13.91 0.36
CA ASN A 47 -11.89 14.51 -0.16
C ASN A 47 -12.96 13.51 -0.66
N VAL A 48 -14.17 14.02 -0.89
CA VAL A 48 -15.41 13.24 -1.17
C VAL A 48 -15.46 12.55 -2.54
N ASP A 49 -14.59 12.90 -3.49
CA ASP A 49 -14.73 12.52 -4.89
C ASP A 49 -13.84 11.35 -5.35
N SER A 50 -13.13 10.69 -4.43
CA SER A 50 -12.23 9.61 -4.83
C SER A 50 -12.95 8.39 -5.40
N GLN A 51 -12.23 7.63 -6.21
CA GLN A 51 -12.76 6.42 -6.83
C GLN A 51 -12.98 5.33 -5.78
N ASP A 52 -12.04 5.16 -4.85
CA ASP A 52 -12.17 4.11 -3.84
C ASP A 52 -13.40 4.33 -2.94
N LEU A 53 -13.83 5.58 -2.64
CA LEU A 53 -15.10 5.84 -1.95
C LEU A 53 -16.29 5.21 -2.69
N LYS A 54 -16.39 5.45 -4.00
CA LYS A 54 -17.50 4.95 -4.83
C LYS A 54 -17.51 3.42 -4.86
N TYR A 55 -16.36 2.79 -5.05
CA TYR A 55 -16.27 1.33 -5.11
C TYR A 55 -16.47 0.68 -3.73
N ALA A 56 -15.84 1.23 -2.69
CA ALA A 56 -15.98 0.75 -1.33
C ALA A 56 -17.44 0.80 -0.88
N LYS A 57 -18.13 1.92 -1.10
CA LYS A 57 -19.56 2.08 -0.78
C LYS A 57 -20.43 1.03 -1.46
N ASN A 58 -20.18 0.73 -2.74
CA ASN A 58 -20.92 -0.28 -3.48
C ASN A 58 -20.72 -1.70 -2.94
N VAL A 59 -19.50 -2.03 -2.49
CA VAL A 59 -19.18 -3.33 -1.91
C VAL A 59 -19.73 -3.41 -0.48
N ALA A 60 -19.54 -2.36 0.32
CA ALA A 60 -19.98 -2.28 1.70
C ALA A 60 -21.49 -2.42 1.82
N LYS A 61 -22.27 -1.75 0.96
CA LYS A 61 -23.74 -1.86 0.92
C LYS A 61 -24.25 -3.30 0.80
N LYS A 62 -23.47 -4.21 0.22
CA LYS A 62 -23.86 -5.61 0.01
C LYS A 62 -23.40 -6.54 1.12
N TYR A 63 -22.27 -6.25 1.75
CA TYR A 63 -21.55 -7.24 2.55
C TYR A 63 -21.09 -6.75 3.93
N SER A 64 -21.16 -5.45 4.23
CA SER A 64 -20.73 -4.89 5.51
C SER A 64 -21.94 -4.53 6.37
N ASP A 65 -21.86 -4.76 7.68
CA ASP A 65 -22.92 -4.34 8.63
C ASP A 65 -22.97 -2.81 8.75
N ASP A 66 -21.80 -2.17 8.85
CA ASP A 66 -21.64 -0.71 8.86
C ASP A 66 -20.46 -0.27 7.97
N HIS A 67 -20.47 0.98 7.51
CA HIS A 67 -19.45 1.55 6.63
C HIS A 67 -19.10 3.00 6.99
N VAL A 68 -17.83 3.25 7.27
CA VAL A 68 -17.29 4.59 7.52
C VAL A 68 -16.46 5.08 6.33
N GLU A 69 -16.84 6.25 5.83
CA GLU A 69 -16.07 7.03 4.86
C GLU A 69 -15.17 8.01 5.64
N CYS A 70 -13.90 7.64 5.87
CA CYS A 70 -12.90 8.45 6.56
C CYS A 70 -12.30 9.46 5.57
N ILE A 71 -12.96 10.61 5.45
CA ILE A 71 -12.58 11.70 4.56
C ILE A 71 -11.65 12.66 5.32
N VAL A 72 -10.45 12.85 4.80
CA VAL A 72 -9.43 13.72 5.38
C VAL A 72 -9.03 14.82 4.41
N ASP A 73 -8.46 15.89 4.94
CA ASP A 73 -7.92 16.99 4.16
C ASP A 73 -6.38 17.01 4.15
N PHE A 74 -5.81 18.06 3.55
CA PHE A 74 -4.35 18.22 3.49
C PHE A 74 -3.74 18.51 4.87
N ASP A 75 -4.45 19.24 5.74
CA ASP A 75 -3.95 19.62 7.05
C ASP A 75 -3.92 18.40 7.98
N ASP A 76 -4.89 17.49 7.87
CA ASP A 76 -4.85 16.18 8.51
C ASP A 76 -3.57 15.42 8.17
N ILE A 77 -3.19 15.40 6.90
CA ILE A 77 -1.97 14.73 6.42
C ILE A 77 -0.75 15.41 7.02
N VAL A 78 -0.65 16.73 6.90
CA VAL A 78 0.46 17.52 7.45
C VAL A 78 0.66 17.23 8.95
N ARG A 79 -0.43 17.08 9.72
CA ARG A 79 -0.38 16.73 11.15
C ARG A 79 0.23 15.35 11.43
N ILE A 80 0.02 14.36 10.56
CA ILE A 80 0.49 12.98 10.79
C ILE A 80 1.83 12.67 10.11
N VAL A 81 2.24 13.45 9.10
CA VAL A 81 3.50 13.26 8.37
C VAL A 81 4.72 13.11 9.30
N PRO A 82 4.92 13.93 10.35
CA PRO A 82 6.03 13.73 11.29
C PRO A 82 6.02 12.35 11.95
N ASN A 83 4.85 11.82 12.31
CA ASN A 83 4.73 10.49 12.90
C ASN A 83 5.07 9.39 11.89
N ILE A 84 4.64 9.53 10.63
CA ILE A 84 4.95 8.57 9.57
C ILE A 84 6.45 8.58 9.27
N ILE A 85 7.04 9.76 9.05
CA ILE A 85 8.48 9.93 8.81
C ILE A 85 9.29 9.32 9.95
N LYS A 86 8.89 9.58 11.20
CA LYS A 86 9.56 9.02 12.37
C LYS A 86 9.43 7.50 12.44
N THR A 87 8.25 6.97 12.13
CA THR A 87 7.93 5.53 12.18
C THR A 87 8.74 4.74 11.16
N PHE A 88 8.82 5.24 9.93
CA PHE A 88 9.42 4.53 8.81
C PHE A 88 10.85 4.97 8.50
N LYS A 89 11.36 6.01 9.17
CA LYS A 89 12.66 6.63 8.88
C LYS A 89 12.82 6.92 7.39
N THR A 90 11.82 7.61 6.84
CA THR A 90 11.72 7.86 5.40
C THR A 90 11.28 9.29 5.13
N PHE A 91 11.71 9.82 4.01
CA PHE A 91 11.18 11.02 3.37
C PHE A 91 10.74 10.70 1.92
N ASP A 92 10.50 9.43 1.60
CA ASP A 92 9.89 9.02 0.33
C ASP A 92 8.42 9.49 0.25
N PRO A 93 8.06 10.34 -0.73
CA PRO A 93 6.68 10.78 -0.89
C PRO A 93 5.68 9.65 -1.10
N LEU A 94 6.05 8.59 -1.83
CA LEU A 94 5.12 7.50 -2.13
C LEU A 94 4.78 6.68 -0.87
N GLU A 95 5.79 6.30 -0.09
CA GLU A 95 5.62 5.64 1.21
C GLU A 95 4.80 6.50 2.17
N ILE A 96 5.07 7.81 2.23
CA ILE A 96 4.36 8.73 3.13
C ILE A 96 2.88 8.84 2.75
N ARG A 97 2.56 9.00 1.46
CA ARG A 97 1.18 9.05 0.97
C ARG A 97 0.43 7.75 1.29
N ASN A 98 0.98 6.61 0.91
CA ASN A 98 0.36 5.30 1.11
C ASN A 98 0.18 4.97 2.61
N SER A 99 1.21 5.25 3.41
CA SER A 99 1.13 5.09 4.86
C SER A 99 0.10 6.02 5.50
N SER A 100 -0.12 7.23 4.96
CA SER A 100 -1.16 8.14 5.45
C SER A 100 -2.57 7.57 5.23
N VAL A 101 -2.85 7.02 4.05
CA VAL A 101 -4.14 6.37 3.75
C VAL A 101 -4.44 5.26 4.77
N ILE A 102 -3.43 4.42 5.03
CA ILE A 102 -3.56 3.30 5.97
C ILE A 102 -3.68 3.80 7.41
N PHE A 103 -2.88 4.81 7.80
CA PHE A 103 -2.90 5.39 9.14
C PHE A 103 -4.28 5.86 9.54
N PHE A 104 -4.96 6.62 8.68
CA PHE A 104 -6.30 7.10 8.97
C PHE A 104 -7.32 5.96 9.09
N GLY A 105 -7.27 4.98 8.18
CA GLY A 105 -8.22 3.85 8.23
C GLY A 105 -8.02 2.97 9.47
N VAL A 106 -6.76 2.72 9.85
CA VAL A 106 -6.42 1.98 11.07
C VAL A 106 -6.80 2.77 12.33
N ARG A 107 -6.58 4.09 12.35
CA ARG A 107 -7.02 4.97 13.43
C ARG A 107 -8.53 4.95 13.58
N GLU A 108 -9.27 4.99 12.47
CA GLU A 108 -10.72 4.98 12.46
C GLU A 108 -11.28 3.68 13.07
N ALA A 109 -10.70 2.52 12.75
CA ALA A 109 -11.08 1.26 13.40
C ALA A 109 -10.92 1.32 14.93
N LYS A 110 -9.82 1.91 15.41
CA LYS A 110 -9.58 2.10 16.84
C LYS A 110 -10.60 3.05 17.48
N LEU A 111 -10.91 4.17 16.82
CA LEU A 111 -11.91 5.14 17.31
C LEU A 111 -13.31 4.52 17.40
N ASN A 112 -13.62 3.57 16.51
CA ASN A 112 -14.86 2.80 16.54
C ASN A 112 -14.80 1.56 17.47
N GLY A 113 -13.81 1.50 18.37
CA GLY A 113 -13.75 0.49 19.43
C GLY A 113 -13.18 -0.88 19.01
N PHE A 114 -12.64 -1.02 17.79
CA PHE A 114 -12.05 -2.28 17.37
C PHE A 114 -10.61 -2.44 17.87
N GLY A 115 -10.32 -3.60 18.48
CA GLY A 115 -8.96 -3.98 18.88
C GLY A 115 -8.09 -4.51 17.72
N SER A 116 -8.67 -4.66 16.53
CA SER A 116 -7.97 -5.10 15.33
C SER A 116 -8.66 -4.64 14.04
N ILE A 117 -7.94 -4.72 12.93
CA ILE A 117 -8.44 -4.44 11.58
C ILE A 117 -7.82 -5.41 10.58
N VAL A 118 -8.59 -5.79 9.56
CA VAL A 118 -8.14 -6.63 8.44
C VAL A 118 -7.75 -5.74 7.25
N THR A 119 -6.65 -6.09 6.57
CA THR A 119 -6.22 -5.45 5.32
C THR A 119 -6.08 -6.47 4.19
N GLY A 120 -6.09 -6.00 2.94
CA GLY A 120 -5.84 -6.80 1.74
C GLY A 120 -4.37 -7.02 1.40
N ASP A 121 -3.45 -6.75 2.34
CA ASP A 121 -2.01 -6.81 2.12
C ASP A 121 -1.55 -8.21 1.70
N GLY A 122 -0.56 -8.27 0.81
CA GLY A 122 0.02 -9.51 0.29
C GLY A 122 -0.63 -10.04 -0.98
N ALA A 123 -1.86 -9.63 -1.31
CA ALA A 123 -2.55 -10.18 -2.48
C ALA A 123 -1.86 -9.82 -3.80
N ASP A 124 -1.35 -8.58 -3.95
CA ASP A 124 -0.63 -8.15 -5.15
C ASP A 124 0.69 -8.91 -5.34
N GLU A 125 1.44 -9.11 -4.26
CA GLU A 125 2.70 -9.84 -4.23
C GLU A 125 2.52 -11.32 -4.55
N LEU A 126 1.54 -11.96 -3.92
CA LEU A 126 1.35 -13.40 -4.02
C LEU A 126 0.75 -13.84 -5.37
N PHE A 127 -0.07 -12.99 -5.98
CA PHE A 127 -0.87 -13.34 -7.15
C PHE A 127 -0.59 -12.45 -8.37
N ALA A 128 0.57 -11.79 -8.44
CA ALA A 128 1.03 -10.98 -9.58
C ALA A 128 0.10 -9.80 -9.94
N GLY A 129 -0.39 -9.07 -8.94
CA GLY A 129 -1.42 -8.03 -9.14
C GLY A 129 -0.92 -6.63 -9.48
N TYR A 130 0.37 -6.34 -9.28
CA TYR A 130 0.92 -5.01 -9.58
C TYR A 130 0.90 -4.67 -11.08
N ASN A 131 0.47 -3.45 -11.42
CA ASN A 131 0.41 -2.98 -12.81
C ASN A 131 1.75 -3.11 -13.54
N TYR A 132 2.88 -2.86 -12.88
CA TYR A 132 4.20 -2.94 -13.52
C TYR A 132 4.57 -4.38 -13.92
N LEU A 133 3.98 -5.40 -13.31
CA LEU A 133 4.26 -6.81 -13.62
C LEU A 133 3.70 -7.23 -14.97
N GLN A 134 2.71 -6.50 -15.50
CA GLN A 134 2.09 -6.79 -16.80
C GLN A 134 3.11 -6.85 -17.94
N ARG A 135 4.21 -6.07 -17.84
CA ARG A 135 5.30 -6.07 -18.83
C ARG A 135 6.03 -7.41 -18.95
N TYR A 136 5.88 -8.29 -17.96
CA TYR A 136 6.49 -9.62 -17.92
C TYR A 136 5.50 -10.74 -18.25
N PHE A 137 4.25 -10.45 -18.61
CA PHE A 137 3.23 -11.47 -18.89
C PHE A 137 3.48 -12.25 -20.20
N ALA A 138 4.43 -11.81 -21.02
CA ALA A 138 4.95 -12.57 -22.16
C ALA A 138 6.07 -13.55 -21.78
N ASP A 139 6.72 -13.35 -20.63
CA ASP A 139 7.82 -14.18 -20.12
C ASP A 139 7.53 -14.59 -18.68
N LEU A 140 6.70 -15.62 -18.54
CA LEU A 140 6.22 -16.07 -17.24
C LEU A 140 7.33 -16.67 -16.36
N LYS A 141 8.42 -17.19 -16.95
CA LYS A 141 9.59 -17.65 -16.19
C LYS A 141 10.28 -16.48 -15.50
N LYS A 142 10.48 -15.37 -16.23
CA LYS A 142 11.02 -14.14 -15.66
C LYS A 142 10.07 -13.53 -14.62
N LEU A 143 8.76 -13.55 -14.88
CA LEU A 143 7.78 -13.10 -13.90
C LEU A 143 7.86 -13.93 -12.61
N GLN A 144 7.95 -15.26 -12.69
CA GLN A 144 8.08 -16.12 -11.52
C GLN A 144 9.33 -15.76 -10.69
N ALA A 145 10.49 -15.57 -11.33
CA ALA A 145 11.70 -15.16 -10.63
C ALA A 145 11.55 -13.79 -9.93
N ILE A 146 10.83 -12.84 -10.55
CA ILE A 146 10.52 -11.54 -9.93
C ILE A 146 9.61 -11.71 -8.71
N LEU A 147 8.61 -12.59 -8.78
CA LEU A 147 7.73 -12.88 -7.64
C LEU A 147 8.49 -13.57 -6.52
N ASP A 148 9.37 -14.53 -6.82
CA ASP A 148 10.21 -15.20 -5.82
C ASP A 148 11.09 -14.21 -5.06
N ASP A 149 11.63 -13.19 -5.75
CA ASP A 149 12.37 -12.10 -5.12
C ASP A 149 11.46 -11.20 -4.29
N LEU A 150 10.28 -10.87 -4.81
CA LEU A 150 9.29 -10.03 -4.12
C LEU A 150 8.83 -10.66 -2.79
N TRP A 151 8.58 -11.98 -2.77
CA TRP A 151 8.15 -12.69 -1.56
C TRP A 151 9.18 -12.67 -0.44
N LYS A 152 10.47 -12.54 -0.77
CA LYS A 152 11.56 -12.45 0.22
C LYS A 152 11.68 -11.06 0.85
N ILE A 153 11.22 -10.02 0.16
CA ILE A 153 11.46 -8.62 0.54
C ILE A 153 10.18 -7.83 0.86
N MET A 154 9.01 -8.40 0.58
CA MET A 154 7.73 -7.73 0.79
C MET A 154 7.57 -7.31 2.26
N ARG A 155 7.02 -6.12 2.44
CA ARG A 155 6.83 -5.48 3.74
C ARG A 155 5.61 -4.58 3.64
N PHE A 156 4.88 -4.48 4.75
CA PHE A 156 3.59 -3.78 4.76
C PHE A 156 3.59 -2.74 5.87
N SER A 157 3.40 -1.48 5.49
CA SER A 157 3.36 -0.35 6.42
C SER A 157 2.20 -0.45 7.41
N SER A 158 1.11 -1.11 7.01
CA SER A 158 -0.07 -1.37 7.83
C SER A 158 0.27 -2.02 9.18
N ILE A 159 1.11 -3.04 9.21
CA ILE A 159 1.50 -3.75 10.44
C ILE A 159 2.18 -2.77 11.40
N LYS A 160 3.12 -1.97 10.88
CA LYS A 160 3.87 -1.01 11.69
C LYS A 160 2.99 0.14 12.20
N ILE A 161 2.06 0.61 11.35
CA ILE A 161 1.05 1.60 11.73
C ILE A 161 0.16 1.05 12.85
N GLY A 162 -0.28 -0.21 12.74
CA GLY A 162 -1.04 -0.89 13.78
C GLY A 162 -0.31 -0.92 15.12
N GLU A 163 0.97 -1.28 15.13
CA GLU A 163 1.82 -1.25 16.34
C GLU A 163 1.86 0.16 16.97
N VAL A 164 2.12 1.19 16.17
CA VAL A 164 2.18 2.59 16.65
C VAL A 164 0.84 3.06 17.22
N LEU A 165 -0.26 2.64 16.59
CA LEU A 165 -1.61 2.99 17.03
C LEU A 165 -2.15 2.05 18.12
N GLY A 166 -1.44 0.99 18.48
CA GLY A 166 -1.90 0.01 19.47
C GLY A 166 -3.13 -0.79 19.05
N ILE A 167 -3.23 -1.13 17.76
CA ILE A 167 -4.31 -1.93 17.18
C ILE A 167 -3.71 -3.04 16.30
N ARG A 168 -4.21 -4.26 16.42
CA ARG A 168 -3.66 -5.39 15.65
C ARG A 168 -4.10 -5.33 14.20
N VAL A 169 -3.16 -5.35 13.26
CA VAL A 169 -3.45 -5.51 11.84
C VAL A 169 -3.34 -6.98 11.44
N ASN A 170 -4.39 -7.50 10.80
CA ASN A 170 -4.44 -8.86 10.30
C ASN A 170 -4.38 -8.87 8.77
N THR A 171 -3.56 -9.76 8.21
CA THR A 171 -3.29 -9.85 6.77
C THR A 171 -3.63 -11.26 6.25
N PRO A 172 -4.92 -11.58 6.01
CA PRO A 172 -5.38 -12.92 5.68
C PRO A 172 -4.58 -13.59 4.56
N TYR A 173 -4.24 -12.86 3.48
CA TYR A 173 -3.49 -13.41 2.35
C TYR A 173 -2.09 -13.91 2.73
N LEU A 174 -1.47 -13.31 3.75
CA LEU A 174 -0.14 -13.67 4.25
C LEU A 174 -0.17 -14.78 5.30
N GLU A 175 -1.36 -15.21 5.75
CA GLU A 175 -1.43 -16.37 6.64
C GLU A 175 -0.88 -17.62 5.94
N LYS A 176 -0.09 -18.40 6.68
CA LYS A 176 0.65 -19.58 6.18
C LYS A 176 -0.16 -20.47 5.22
N PRO A 177 -1.43 -20.85 5.49
CA PRO A 177 -2.17 -21.72 4.57
C PRO A 177 -2.36 -21.13 3.17
N LEU A 178 -2.54 -19.81 3.06
CA LEU A 178 -2.71 -19.09 1.80
C LEU A 178 -1.37 -18.73 1.18
N TYR A 179 -0.42 -18.27 2.00
CA TYR A 179 0.94 -18.02 1.56
C TYR A 179 1.55 -19.27 0.90
N ASP A 180 1.49 -20.43 1.58
CA ASP A 180 2.01 -21.69 1.04
C ASP A 180 1.30 -22.10 -0.25
N LEU A 181 -0.03 -21.89 -0.33
CA LEU A 181 -0.79 -22.22 -1.53
C LEU A 181 -0.38 -21.32 -2.70
N ALA A 182 -0.27 -20.02 -2.47
CA ALA A 182 0.05 -19.05 -3.51
C ALA A 182 1.49 -19.21 -4.00
N THR A 183 2.43 -19.47 -3.10
CA THR A 183 3.85 -19.66 -3.44
C THR A 183 4.12 -21.00 -4.13
N SER A 184 3.34 -22.05 -3.83
CA SER A 184 3.39 -23.33 -4.56
C SER A 184 2.59 -23.35 -5.88
N MET A 185 1.83 -22.29 -6.16
CA MET A 185 0.93 -22.23 -7.30
C MET A 185 1.69 -21.89 -8.58
N ASP A 186 1.37 -22.61 -9.66
CA ASP A 186 1.90 -22.33 -10.98
C ASP A 186 1.57 -20.89 -11.42
N ILE A 187 2.53 -20.23 -12.04
CA ILE A 187 2.38 -18.88 -12.58
C ILE A 187 1.24 -18.77 -13.61
N TYR A 188 0.93 -19.85 -14.33
CA TYR A 188 -0.19 -19.91 -15.28
C TYR A 188 -1.58 -19.80 -14.61
N GLU A 189 -1.69 -20.05 -13.30
CA GLU A 189 -2.92 -19.80 -12.55
C GLU A 189 -3.03 -18.33 -12.15
N LYS A 190 -1.89 -17.64 -11.96
CA LYS A 190 -1.84 -16.24 -11.51
C LYS A 190 -2.05 -15.25 -12.65
N VAL A 191 -1.63 -15.63 -13.86
CA VAL A 191 -1.75 -14.80 -15.07
C VAL A 191 -2.59 -15.52 -16.12
N GLY A 192 -3.63 -14.86 -16.61
CA GLY A 192 -4.51 -15.40 -17.65
C GLY A 192 -5.13 -14.32 -18.51
N GLU A 193 -5.93 -14.71 -19.49
CA GLU A 193 -6.55 -13.81 -20.46
C GLU A 193 -8.07 -13.70 -20.25
N HIS A 194 -8.60 -12.49 -20.34
CA HIS A 194 -10.03 -12.19 -20.29
C HIS A 194 -10.31 -10.96 -21.14
N GLU A 195 -11.23 -11.09 -22.10
CA GLU A 195 -11.57 -10.05 -23.10
C GLU A 195 -10.32 -9.49 -23.81
N ASP A 196 -9.52 -10.39 -24.39
CA ASP A 196 -8.29 -10.10 -25.14
C ASP A 196 -7.22 -9.31 -24.34
N LYS A 197 -7.33 -9.32 -23.02
CA LYS A 197 -6.39 -8.66 -22.11
C LYS A 197 -5.83 -9.66 -21.13
N LYS A 198 -4.51 -9.57 -20.90
CA LYS A 198 -3.85 -10.35 -19.85
C LYS A 198 -4.03 -9.69 -18.49
N TRP A 199 -4.37 -10.51 -17.50
CA TRP A 199 -4.65 -10.10 -16.13
C TRP A 199 -3.77 -10.85 -15.15
N GLY A 200 -3.22 -10.12 -14.19
CA GLY A 200 -2.74 -10.70 -12.94
C GLY A 200 -3.88 -10.99 -11.98
N LYS A 201 -3.59 -11.71 -10.89
CA LYS A 201 -4.59 -12.22 -9.93
C LYS A 201 -5.65 -13.09 -10.59
N PHE A 202 -5.34 -13.73 -11.70
CA PHE A 202 -6.34 -14.36 -12.56
C PHE A 202 -7.18 -15.39 -11.80
N ILE A 203 -6.53 -16.30 -11.05
CA ILE A 203 -7.21 -17.27 -10.19
C ILE A 203 -8.14 -16.62 -9.16
N LEU A 204 -7.78 -15.48 -8.56
CA LEU A 204 -8.63 -14.77 -7.60
C LEU A 204 -9.87 -14.20 -8.30
N ARG A 205 -9.69 -13.64 -9.51
CA ARG A 205 -10.78 -13.09 -10.31
C ARG A 205 -11.78 -14.18 -10.67
N LYS A 206 -11.30 -15.27 -11.27
CA LYS A 206 -12.13 -16.43 -11.65
C LYS A 206 -12.85 -17.04 -10.46
N ALA A 207 -12.14 -17.25 -9.35
CA ALA A 207 -12.71 -17.87 -8.16
C ALA A 207 -13.89 -17.09 -7.55
N TYR A 208 -13.97 -15.77 -7.74
CA TYR A 208 -15.01 -14.92 -7.13
C TYR A 208 -15.86 -14.16 -8.16
N GLU A 209 -15.76 -14.50 -9.44
CA GLU A 209 -16.48 -13.84 -10.53
C GLU A 209 -18.00 -13.97 -10.38
N MET A 210 -18.48 -15.14 -9.97
CA MET A 210 -19.92 -15.36 -9.74
C MET A 210 -20.46 -14.55 -8.56
N GLU A 211 -19.67 -14.41 -7.50
CA GLU A 211 -20.08 -13.75 -6.26
C GLU A 211 -20.01 -12.22 -6.33
N LEU A 212 -18.98 -11.69 -6.99
CA LEU A 212 -18.68 -10.25 -7.01
C LEU A 212 -18.99 -9.59 -8.37
N GLY A 213 -19.28 -10.37 -9.40
CA GLY A 213 -19.59 -9.88 -10.74
C GLY A 213 -18.44 -9.09 -11.36
N SER A 214 -18.76 -8.06 -12.14
CA SER A 214 -17.79 -7.26 -12.89
C SER A 214 -16.73 -6.55 -12.05
N ILE A 215 -16.93 -6.40 -10.73
CA ILE A 215 -15.94 -5.81 -9.82
C ILE A 215 -14.62 -6.59 -9.89
N VAL A 216 -14.66 -7.91 -10.11
CA VAL A 216 -13.44 -8.72 -10.16
C VAL A 216 -12.55 -8.38 -11.35
N TRP A 217 -13.07 -7.76 -12.40
CA TRP A 217 -12.33 -7.37 -13.60
C TRP A 217 -12.03 -5.86 -13.65
N ARG A 218 -12.18 -5.14 -12.53
CA ARG A 218 -11.75 -3.74 -12.48
C ARG A 218 -10.22 -3.63 -12.65
N LYS A 219 -9.79 -2.55 -13.29
CA LYS A 219 -8.36 -2.18 -13.38
C LYS A 219 -7.82 -1.85 -11.99
N LYS A 220 -6.59 -2.28 -11.70
CA LYS A 220 -5.91 -1.97 -10.44
C LYS A 220 -5.57 -0.49 -10.39
N MET A 221 -6.01 0.18 -9.34
CA MET A 221 -5.55 1.52 -8.95
C MET A 221 -4.51 1.37 -7.83
N ALA A 222 -3.46 2.19 -7.88
CA ALA A 222 -2.54 2.32 -6.75
C ALA A 222 -3.28 2.95 -5.56
N LEU A 223 -2.80 2.72 -4.33
CA LEU A 223 -3.54 3.10 -3.12
C LEU A 223 -3.67 4.62 -3.01
N GLU A 224 -2.59 5.36 -3.29
CA GLU A 224 -2.59 6.82 -3.30
C GLU A 224 -3.48 7.39 -4.40
N GLN A 225 -3.60 6.73 -5.55
CA GLN A 225 -4.46 7.15 -6.65
C GLN A 225 -5.94 6.87 -6.37
N GLY A 226 -6.25 5.69 -5.83
CA GLY A 226 -7.61 5.27 -5.51
C GLY A 226 -8.25 6.16 -4.44
N SER A 227 -7.45 6.55 -3.44
CA SER A 227 -7.84 7.42 -2.33
C SER A 227 -7.78 8.93 -2.63
N GLY A 228 -7.11 9.33 -3.72
CA GLY A 228 -6.88 10.72 -4.11
C GLY A 228 -5.65 11.39 -3.47
N PHE A 229 -4.86 10.66 -2.69
CA PHE A 229 -3.64 11.15 -2.03
C PHE A 229 -2.52 11.49 -3.01
N ASP A 230 -2.57 11.06 -4.26
CA ASP A 230 -1.64 11.49 -5.30
C ASP A 230 -1.73 13.00 -5.61
N GLN A 231 -2.87 13.62 -5.30
CA GLN A 231 -3.12 15.05 -5.56
C GLN A 231 -2.46 15.98 -4.52
N ILE A 232 -1.93 15.46 -3.41
CA ILE A 232 -1.37 16.31 -2.34
C ILE A 232 -0.13 17.08 -2.79
N SER A 233 0.63 16.57 -3.77
CA SER A 233 1.86 17.21 -4.24
C SER A 233 1.63 18.66 -4.66
N ASN A 234 0.46 18.92 -5.26
CA ASN A 234 0.09 20.24 -5.78
C ASN A 234 -0.19 21.25 -4.66
N LYS A 235 -0.45 20.78 -3.43
CA LYS A 235 -0.75 21.63 -2.27
C LYS A 235 0.51 22.08 -1.53
N PHE A 236 1.66 21.45 -1.77
CA PHE A 236 2.93 21.84 -1.14
C PHE A 236 3.45 23.20 -1.60
N GLY A 237 2.94 23.75 -2.70
CA GLY A 237 3.25 25.12 -3.14
C GLY A 237 2.88 26.19 -2.11
N GLY A 238 1.94 25.93 -1.20
CA GLY A 238 1.60 26.84 -0.09
C GLY A 238 2.49 26.70 1.15
N LEU A 239 3.29 25.63 1.24
CA LEU A 239 4.20 25.37 2.38
C LEU A 239 5.66 25.68 2.07
N VAL A 240 6.03 25.61 0.78
CA VAL A 240 7.37 25.90 0.27
C VAL A 240 7.21 26.68 -1.02
N ASP A 241 7.63 27.94 -1.05
CA ASP A 241 7.61 28.73 -2.27
C ASP A 241 8.80 28.38 -3.20
N ASP A 242 8.81 28.94 -4.42
CA ASP A 242 9.84 28.63 -5.42
C ASP A 242 11.23 29.17 -5.03
N GLU A 243 11.28 30.33 -4.36
CA GLU A 243 12.54 30.96 -3.93
C GLU A 243 13.17 30.17 -2.78
N GLU A 244 12.35 29.83 -1.79
CA GLU A 244 12.71 28.97 -0.66
C GLU A 244 13.20 27.60 -1.15
N TYR A 245 12.47 26.97 -2.07
CA TYR A 245 12.89 25.71 -2.67
C TYR A 245 14.25 25.82 -3.40
N ALA A 246 14.43 26.86 -4.23
CA ALA A 246 15.67 27.06 -4.98
C ALA A 246 16.88 27.33 -4.08
N LYS A 247 16.69 28.03 -2.96
CA LYS A 247 17.73 28.28 -1.96
C LYS A 247 18.06 27.04 -1.16
N GLU A 248 17.06 26.38 -0.60
CA GLU A 248 17.27 25.26 0.31
C GLU A 248 17.70 23.99 -0.38
N SER A 249 17.26 23.73 -1.61
CA SER A 249 17.75 22.59 -2.40
C SER A 249 19.29 22.61 -2.53
N LYS A 250 19.91 23.79 -2.65
CA LYS A 250 21.37 23.96 -2.66
C LYS A 250 22.01 23.66 -1.30
N ILE A 251 21.34 24.02 -0.20
CA ILE A 251 21.81 23.73 1.16
C ILE A 251 21.72 22.23 1.43
N VAL A 252 20.60 21.60 1.07
CA VAL A 252 20.37 20.15 1.21
C VAL A 252 21.35 19.33 0.38
N ALA A 253 21.80 19.84 -0.78
CA ALA A 253 22.85 19.19 -1.56
C ALA A 253 24.19 19.04 -0.78
N LEU A 254 24.47 19.90 0.21
CA LEU A 254 25.63 19.77 1.09
C LEU A 254 25.51 18.54 2.00
N ASP A 255 24.29 18.10 2.31
CA ASP A 255 24.01 16.85 3.03
C ASP A 255 24.14 15.61 2.14
N LYS A 256 24.53 15.77 0.87
CA LYS A 256 24.52 14.74 -0.18
C LYS A 256 23.13 14.14 -0.42
N VAL A 257 22.12 15.01 -0.38
CA VAL A 257 20.72 14.68 -0.67
C VAL A 257 20.22 15.51 -1.86
N ILE A 258 19.58 14.83 -2.81
CA ILE A 258 18.93 15.41 -3.98
C ILE A 258 17.42 15.46 -3.70
N VAL A 259 16.90 16.66 -3.44
CA VAL A 259 15.46 16.91 -3.40
C VAL A 259 14.92 17.06 -4.82
N ARG A 260 13.73 16.51 -5.09
CA ARG A 260 13.17 16.39 -6.45
C ARG A 260 12.09 17.43 -6.71
N ASP A 261 11.39 17.81 -5.66
CA ASP A 261 10.28 18.75 -5.66
C ASP A 261 10.07 19.29 -4.23
N LYS A 262 9.12 20.21 -4.09
CA LYS A 262 8.76 20.88 -2.83
C LYS A 262 8.28 19.92 -1.75
N GLU A 263 7.52 18.89 -2.13
CA GLU A 263 7.05 17.86 -1.20
C GLU A 263 8.24 17.06 -0.65
N HIS A 264 9.17 16.66 -1.51
CA HIS A 264 10.36 15.93 -1.12
C HIS A 264 11.26 16.77 -0.20
N LEU A 265 11.40 18.08 -0.46
CA LEU A 265 12.10 19.00 0.43
C LEU A 265 11.41 19.11 1.80
N TYR A 266 10.08 19.29 1.81
CA TYR A 266 9.30 19.40 3.04
C TYR A 266 9.47 18.16 3.93
N TYR A 267 9.35 16.95 3.36
CA TYR A 267 9.57 15.72 4.11
C TYR A 267 11.02 15.56 4.56
N TYR A 268 12.00 15.98 3.74
CA TYR A 268 13.40 15.93 4.14
C TYR A 268 13.70 16.83 5.36
N ARG A 269 13.10 18.03 5.45
CA ARG A 269 13.23 18.90 6.64
C ARG A 269 12.83 18.18 7.92
N ILE A 270 11.67 17.52 7.87
CA ILE A 270 11.13 16.77 9.00
C ILE A 270 12.03 15.57 9.31
N TYR A 271 12.44 14.80 8.30
CA TYR A 271 13.37 13.68 8.48
C TYR A 271 14.67 14.13 9.16
N LYS A 272 15.29 15.20 8.64
CA LYS A 272 16.55 15.74 9.15
C LYS A 272 16.41 16.23 10.60
N SER A 273 15.25 16.76 10.98
CA SER A 273 14.98 17.16 12.36
C SER A 273 14.96 15.99 13.36
N PHE A 274 14.60 14.79 12.91
CA PHE A 274 14.57 13.59 13.76
C PHE A 274 15.86 12.79 13.72
N PHE A 275 16.51 12.72 12.56
CA PHE A 275 17.58 11.74 12.31
C PHE A 275 18.91 12.38 11.85
N GLY A 276 18.93 13.67 11.55
CA GLY A 276 20.08 14.32 10.92
C GLY A 276 20.30 13.87 9.47
N CYS A 277 21.53 14.03 8.98
CA CYS A 277 21.86 13.76 7.58
C CYS A 277 22.17 12.26 7.38
N PRO A 278 21.56 11.56 6.41
CA PRO A 278 21.76 10.12 6.23
C PRO A 278 23.22 9.70 5.98
N ILE A 279 24.05 10.60 5.40
CA ILE A 279 25.48 10.33 5.18
C ILE A 279 26.25 10.09 6.49
N LYS A 280 25.76 10.60 7.63
CA LYS A 280 26.41 10.43 8.94
C LYS A 280 26.16 9.06 9.56
N ASP A 281 25.17 8.31 9.08
CA ASP A 281 24.90 6.97 9.58
C ASP A 281 26.02 6.01 9.18
N THR A 282 26.52 5.20 10.12
CA THR A 282 27.51 4.15 9.82
C THR A 282 26.84 2.98 9.11
N CYS A 283 27.37 2.53 7.97
CA CYS A 283 26.93 1.27 7.37
C CYS A 283 27.98 0.56 6.52
N ASN A 284 27.77 -0.75 6.43
CA ASN A 284 28.59 -1.70 5.68
C ASN A 284 27.98 -2.05 4.32
N SER A 285 26.89 -1.39 3.92
CA SER A 285 26.21 -1.61 2.63
C SER A 285 26.47 -0.46 1.65
N SER A 286 26.07 -0.66 0.39
CA SER A 286 26.08 0.42 -0.59
C SER A 286 25.17 1.57 -0.14
N ARG A 287 25.51 2.78 -0.56
CA ARG A 287 24.73 3.99 -0.27
C ARG A 287 23.93 4.41 -1.49
N CYS A 288 22.76 5.00 -1.24
CA CYS A 288 21.95 5.60 -2.28
C CYS A 288 22.67 6.81 -2.91
N SER A 289 22.74 6.87 -4.24
CA SER A 289 23.31 8.00 -4.98
C SER A 289 22.50 9.30 -4.81
N PHE A 290 21.24 9.21 -4.39
CA PHE A 290 20.34 10.37 -4.21
C PHE A 290 20.32 10.94 -2.80
N CYS A 291 20.58 10.13 -1.76
CA CYS A 291 20.49 10.62 -0.38
C CYS A 291 21.61 10.15 0.54
N SER A 292 22.55 9.36 0.03
CA SER A 292 23.64 8.75 0.79
C SER A 292 23.20 7.84 1.95
N ALA A 293 21.90 7.54 2.08
CA ALA A 293 21.39 6.58 3.06
C ALA A 293 21.85 5.16 2.73
N CYS A 294 21.99 4.35 3.76
CA CYS A 294 22.42 2.97 3.66
C CYS A 294 21.32 2.11 3.02
N LEU A 295 21.66 1.40 1.95
CA LEU A 295 20.71 0.57 1.23
C LEU A 295 20.56 -0.78 1.94
N THR A 296 19.31 -1.12 2.24
CA THR A 296 18.91 -2.48 2.64
C THR A 296 18.43 -3.30 1.45
N TYR A 297 18.15 -2.65 0.31
CA TYR A 297 17.75 -3.27 -0.93
C TYR A 297 18.37 -2.52 -2.11
N SER A 298 18.99 -3.25 -3.04
CA SER A 298 19.80 -2.64 -4.11
C SER A 298 18.98 -1.95 -5.20
N LYS A 299 17.70 -2.28 -5.37
CA LYS A 299 16.87 -1.73 -6.45
C LYS A 299 16.02 -0.54 -6.03
N TYR A 300 15.88 -0.24 -4.74
CA TYR A 300 15.04 0.86 -4.26
C TYR A 300 15.55 1.41 -2.93
N CYS A 301 15.62 2.74 -2.79
CA CYS A 301 15.99 3.38 -1.53
C CYS A 301 14.76 3.64 -0.67
N TYR A 302 14.62 2.90 0.43
CA TYR A 302 13.50 3.07 1.36
C TYR A 302 13.53 4.38 2.18
N THR A 303 14.65 5.09 2.18
CA THR A 303 14.78 6.37 2.88
C THR A 303 14.27 7.53 2.04
N CYS A 304 14.56 7.59 0.74
CA CYS A 304 14.17 8.73 -0.12
C CYS A 304 13.29 8.35 -1.32
N GLY A 305 13.03 7.07 -1.56
CA GLY A 305 12.24 6.61 -2.69
C GLY A 305 12.94 6.71 -4.04
N ALA A 306 14.28 6.67 -4.09
CA ALA A 306 15.02 6.61 -5.34
C ALA A 306 14.91 5.22 -6.00
N PHE A 307 14.67 5.20 -7.31
CA PHE A 307 14.58 3.99 -8.15
C PHE A 307 15.11 4.26 -9.57
N PRO A 308 16.22 3.61 -10.00
CA PRO A 308 17.16 2.85 -9.17
C PRO A 308 17.94 3.79 -8.22
N PRO A 309 18.42 3.29 -7.06
CA PRO A 309 19.09 4.10 -6.06
C PRO A 309 20.62 4.18 -6.23
N VAL A 310 21.19 3.45 -7.20
CA VAL A 310 22.63 3.40 -7.55
C VAL A 310 22.79 3.39 -9.06
#